data_AF-A0A7S3GV49-F1
#
_entry.id   AF-A0A7S3GV49-F1
#
_cell.length_a   1.000
_cell.length_b   1.000
_cell.length_c   1.000
_cell.angle_alpha   90.00
_cell.angle_beta   90.00
_cell.angle_gamma   90.00
#
_symmetry.space_group_name_H-M   'P 1'
#
loop_
_entity.id
_entity.type
_entity.pdbx_description
1 polymer ?
#
loop_
_entity_poly.entity_id
_entity_poly.type
_entity_poly.pdbx_seq_one_letter_code
_entity_poly.pdbx_strand_id
1 'polypeptide(L)'
;AANPTVVCISTSEVPADAIAKEREIEMAKEDLEGKPDAVKAKIVEGRLKKKYEEMALLTQKWIKDEDKTVEQVLKETIAKLGENIIIRRFSRINLGEGLAKKEADFAAGVEKE
;
A
#
# COMPACT_ATOMS: atom_id res chain seq x y z
N ALA A 1 7.84 1.95 -10.71
CA ALA A 1 6.74 2.86 -11.16
C ALA A 1 5.57 2.72 -10.18
N ALA A 2 4.69 3.74 -10.11
CA ALA A 2 3.72 3.99 -9.04
C ALA A 2 2.96 2.74 -8.55
N ASN A 3 3.10 2.42 -7.26
CA ASN A 3 2.43 1.29 -6.64
C ASN A 3 0.97 1.69 -6.29
N PRO A 4 -0.06 1.01 -6.86
CA PRO A 4 -1.46 1.34 -6.61
C PRO A 4 -1.91 1.10 -5.16
N THR A 5 -1.16 0.33 -4.37
CA THR A 5 -1.53 0.02 -2.98
C THR A 5 -1.29 1.19 -2.03
N VAL A 6 -0.52 2.20 -2.44
CA VAL A 6 -0.16 3.34 -1.59
C VAL A 6 -1.30 4.33 -1.51
N VAL A 7 -1.80 4.53 -0.30
CA VAL A 7 -2.96 5.38 -0.04
C VAL A 7 -2.75 6.36 1.12
N CYS A 8 -1.72 6.16 1.95
CA CYS A 8 -1.37 7.06 3.04
C CYS A 8 0.12 7.47 3.01
N ILE A 9 0.49 8.53 3.72
CA ILE A 9 1.88 8.98 3.76
C ILE A 9 2.68 8.12 4.73
N SER A 10 2.13 7.89 5.92
CA SER A 10 2.71 7.05 6.96
C SER A 10 1.69 6.05 7.49
N THR A 11 2.18 4.98 8.11
CA THR A 11 1.33 3.97 8.78
C THR A 11 0.53 4.55 9.94
N SER A 12 0.97 5.68 10.53
CA SER A 12 0.27 6.37 11.60
C SER A 12 -1.00 7.10 11.15
N GLU A 13 -1.20 7.31 9.85
CA GLU A 13 -2.43 7.91 9.31
C GLU A 13 -3.58 6.90 9.24
N VAL A 14 -3.30 5.61 9.44
CA VAL A 14 -4.32 4.56 9.44
C VAL A 14 -5.12 4.62 10.75
N PRO A 15 -6.46 4.77 10.68
CA PRO A 15 -7.30 4.80 11.87
C PRO A 15 -7.18 3.53 12.72
N ALA A 16 -7.12 3.69 14.05
CA ALA A 16 -6.95 2.57 14.97
C ALA A 16 -8.12 1.56 14.92
N ASP A 17 -9.32 2.02 14.61
CA ASP A 17 -10.49 1.16 14.43
C ASP A 17 -10.38 0.28 13.17
N ALA A 18 -9.79 0.81 12.09
CA ALA A 18 -9.51 0.03 10.89
C ALA A 18 -8.46 -1.05 11.17
N ILE A 19 -7.42 -0.72 11.96
CA ILE A 19 -6.40 -1.69 12.39
C ILE A 19 -7.02 -2.78 13.27
N ALA A 20 -7.89 -2.41 14.21
CA ALA A 20 -8.56 -3.37 15.09
C ALA A 20 -9.46 -4.34 14.30
N LYS A 21 -10.29 -3.81 13.39
CA LYS A 21 -11.14 -4.65 12.52
C LYS A 21 -10.32 -5.59 11.63
N GLU A 22 -9.25 -5.08 11.03
CA GLU A 22 -8.37 -5.91 10.20
C GLU A 22 -7.68 -7.00 11.04
N ARG A 23 -7.30 -6.68 12.29
CA ARG A 23 -6.74 -7.66 13.22
C ARG A 23 -7.71 -8.79 13.52
N GLU A 24 -8.98 -8.48 13.75
CA GLU A 24 -10.01 -9.50 13.98
C GLU A 24 -10.19 -10.40 12.75
N ILE A 25 -10.21 -9.82 11.55
CA ILE A 25 -10.32 -10.55 10.28
C ILE A 25 -9.12 -11.49 10.10
N GLU A 26 -7.89 -11.01 10.32
CA GLU A 26 -6.67 -11.83 10.21
C GLU A 26 -6.61 -12.93 11.27
N MET A 27 -7.07 -12.65 12.51
CA MET A 27 -7.13 -13.66 13.59
C MET A 27 -8.14 -14.77 13.30
N ALA A 28 -9.19 -14.49 12.54
CA ALA A 28 -10.25 -15.43 12.17
C ALA A 28 -9.90 -16.31 10.96
N LYS A 29 -8.74 -16.13 10.32
CA LYS A 29 -8.37 -16.93 9.15
C LYS A 29 -8.10 -18.39 9.51
N GLU A 30 -8.64 -19.29 8.70
CA GLU A 30 -8.51 -20.76 8.84
C GLU A 30 -7.04 -21.22 8.85
N ASP A 31 -6.15 -20.49 8.19
CA ASP A 31 -4.71 -20.81 8.13
C ASP A 31 -3.97 -20.63 9.49
N LEU A 32 -4.64 -20.01 10.46
CA LEU A 32 -4.19 -19.87 11.84
C LEU A 32 -4.84 -20.87 12.78
N GLU A 33 -5.76 -21.70 12.30
CA GLU A 33 -6.40 -22.73 13.09
C GLU A 33 -5.38 -23.77 13.58
N GLY A 34 -5.51 -24.24 14.82
CA GLY A 34 -4.56 -25.18 15.44
C GLY A 34 -3.23 -24.59 15.94
N LYS A 35 -2.93 -23.30 15.71
CA LYS A 35 -1.74 -22.64 16.29
C LYS A 35 -2.03 -22.11 17.71
N PRO A 36 -1.04 -22.05 18.63
CA PRO A 36 -1.23 -21.39 19.92
C PRO A 36 -1.54 -19.88 19.77
N ASP A 37 -2.36 -19.31 20.65
CA ASP A 37 -2.81 -17.91 20.55
C ASP A 37 -1.66 -16.89 20.50
N ALA A 38 -0.59 -17.13 21.26
CA ALA A 38 0.61 -16.29 21.24
C ALA A 38 1.31 -16.29 19.87
N VAL A 39 1.25 -17.42 19.14
CA VAL A 39 1.81 -17.55 17.79
C VAL A 39 0.90 -16.88 16.78
N LYS A 40 -0.43 -17.08 16.89
CA LYS A 40 -1.41 -16.38 16.02
C LYS A 40 -1.25 -14.87 16.12
N ALA A 41 -1.21 -14.33 17.34
CA ALA A 41 -1.08 -12.90 17.57
C ALA A 41 0.19 -12.31 16.92
N LYS A 42 1.34 -12.99 17.03
CA LYS A 42 2.59 -12.57 16.38
C LYS A 42 2.51 -12.62 14.86
N ILE A 43 1.89 -13.67 14.30
CA ILE A 43 1.71 -13.79 12.84
C ILE A 43 0.83 -12.66 12.32
N VAL A 44 -0.30 -12.41 12.98
CA VAL A 44 -1.24 -11.35 12.60
C VAL A 44 -0.58 -9.98 12.71
N GLU A 45 0.16 -9.70 13.78
CA GLU A 45 0.89 -8.45 13.93
C GLU A 45 1.89 -8.23 12.78
N GLY A 46 2.65 -9.27 12.40
CA GLY A 46 3.55 -9.21 11.25
C GLY A 46 2.83 -8.94 9.93
N ARG A 47 1.66 -9.57 9.71
CA ARG A 47 0.83 -9.35 8.51
C ARG A 47 0.28 -7.93 8.44
N LEU A 48 -0.27 -7.43 9.55
CA LEU A 48 -0.78 -6.06 9.63
C LEU A 48 0.34 -5.05 9.39
N LYS A 49 1.49 -5.24 10.05
CA LYS A 49 2.65 -4.37 9.85
C LYS A 49 3.05 -4.32 8.37
N LYS A 50 3.23 -5.48 7.74
CA LYS A 50 3.56 -5.58 6.31
C LYS A 50 2.51 -4.90 5.43
N LYS A 51 1.22 -5.17 5.67
CA LYS A 51 0.10 -4.59 4.91
C LYS A 51 0.15 -3.06 4.93
N TYR A 52 0.29 -2.47 6.12
CA TYR A 52 0.31 -1.02 6.25
C TYR A 52 1.62 -0.39 5.76
N GLU A 53 2.76 -1.06 5.90
CA GLU A 53 4.02 -0.63 5.28
C GLU A 53 3.94 -0.63 3.75
N GLU A 54 3.22 -1.57 3.13
CA GLU A 54 2.97 -1.59 1.67
C GLU A 54 2.00 -0.49 1.21
N MET A 55 1.16 0.02 2.12
CA MET A 55 0.18 1.08 1.86
C MET A 55 0.70 2.50 2.14
N ALA A 56 1.83 2.63 2.83
CA ALA A 56 2.41 3.91 3.20
C ALA A 56 3.51 4.36 2.23
N LEU A 57 3.50 5.66 1.89
CA LEU A 57 4.47 6.26 0.98
C LEU A 57 5.90 6.23 1.54
N LEU A 58 6.06 6.58 2.81
CA LEU A 58 7.38 6.73 3.45
C LEU A 58 8.17 5.42 3.52
N THR A 59 7.48 4.29 3.67
CA THR A 59 8.07 2.95 3.79
C THR A 59 8.37 2.30 2.44
N GLN A 60 7.94 2.92 1.33
CA GLN A 60 8.23 2.41 0.00
C GLN A 60 9.71 2.47 -0.33
N LYS A 61 10.18 1.49 -1.10
CA LYS A 61 11.48 1.55 -1.76
C LYS A 61 11.55 2.72 -2.75
N TRP A 62 12.68 3.40 -2.77
CA TRP A 62 12.90 4.54 -3.64
C TRP A 62 13.22 4.08 -5.07
N ILE A 63 12.51 4.62 -6.06
CA ILE A 63 12.60 4.14 -7.45
C ILE A 63 14.01 4.28 -8.07
N LYS A 64 14.83 5.22 -7.57
CA LYS A 64 16.19 5.43 -8.08
C LYS A 64 17.24 4.59 -7.34
N ASP A 65 16.87 4.02 -6.18
CA ASP A 65 17.76 3.31 -5.28
C ASP A 65 16.91 2.40 -4.37
N GLU A 66 16.76 1.13 -4.75
CA GLU A 66 15.89 0.17 -4.05
C GLU A 66 16.44 -0.30 -2.70
N ASP A 67 17.68 0.08 -2.35
CA ASP A 67 18.27 -0.16 -1.02
C ASP A 67 17.76 0.85 0.00
N LYS A 68 17.14 1.94 -0.46
CA LYS A 68 16.60 3.01 0.38
C LYS A 68 15.09 3.10 0.30
N THR A 69 14.50 3.55 1.39
CA THR A 69 13.10 3.95 1.46
C THR A 69 12.93 5.43 1.14
N VAL A 70 11.71 5.84 0.78
CA VAL A 70 11.35 7.26 0.61
C VAL A 70 11.65 8.05 1.89
N GLU A 71 11.41 7.49 3.07
CA GLU A 71 11.73 8.11 4.35
C GLU A 71 13.23 8.35 4.53
N GLN A 72 14.07 7.37 4.18
CA GLN A 72 15.53 7.51 4.26
C GLN A 72 16.04 8.59 3.31
N VAL A 73 15.54 8.61 2.07
CA VAL A 73 15.89 9.65 1.10
C VAL A 73 15.46 11.02 1.60
N LEU A 74 14.25 11.15 2.17
CA LEU A 74 13.76 12.39 2.76
C LEU A 74 14.68 12.89 3.89
N LYS A 75 15.07 11.99 4.81
CA LYS A 75 16.00 12.32 5.91
C LYS A 75 17.37 12.75 5.41
N GLU A 76 17.92 12.06 4.40
CA GLU A 76 19.18 12.45 3.78
C GLU A 76 19.10 13.83 3.13
N THR A 77 17.98 14.14 2.49
CA THR A 77 17.75 15.46 1.87
C THR A 77 17.61 16.56 2.91
N ILE A 78 16.89 16.32 4.01
CA ILE A 78 16.80 17.23 5.16
C ILE A 78 18.20 17.53 5.72
N ALA A 79 19.01 16.48 5.93
CA ALA A 79 20.38 16.64 6.46
C ALA A 79 21.30 17.43 5.51
N LYS A 80 21.14 17.27 4.20
CA LYS A 80 21.92 18.00 3.18
C LYS A 80 21.53 19.47 3.06
N LEU A 81 20.25 19.79 3.18
CA LEU A 81 19.72 21.15 3.01
C LEU A 81 19.67 21.94 4.32
N GLY A 82 19.64 21.27 5.47
CA GLY A 82 19.47 21.92 6.77
C GLY A 82 18.06 22.43 7.02
N GLU A 83 17.09 22.02 6.21
CA GLU A 83 15.69 22.45 6.28
C GLU A 83 14.77 21.28 6.65
N ASN A 84 13.71 21.57 7.41
CA ASN A 84 12.69 20.58 7.74
C ASN A 84 11.72 20.39 6.56
N ILE A 85 11.74 19.20 5.96
CA ILE A 85 10.89 18.85 4.81
C ILE A 85 9.86 17.83 5.23
N ILE A 86 8.58 18.10 4.96
CA ILE A 86 7.47 17.22 5.28
C ILE A 86 6.61 17.01 4.04
N ILE A 87 6.36 15.75 3.68
CA ILE A 87 5.36 15.41 2.67
C ILE A 87 3.99 15.55 3.34
N ARG A 88 3.18 16.51 2.90
CA ARG A 88 1.85 16.76 3.50
C ARG A 88 0.71 16.01 2.83
N ARG A 89 0.76 15.88 1.50
CA ARG A 89 -0.28 15.26 0.66
C ARG A 89 0.36 14.74 -0.62
N PHE A 90 -0.18 13.66 -1.15
CA PHE A 90 0.09 13.20 -2.50
C PHE A 90 -1.23 12.80 -3.17
N SER A 91 -1.25 12.79 -4.49
CA SER A 91 -2.36 12.24 -5.27
C SER A 91 -1.79 11.46 -6.45
N ARG A 92 -2.37 10.29 -6.71
CA ARG A 92 -2.08 9.44 -7.86
C ARG A 92 -3.28 9.51 -8.79
N ILE A 93 -3.05 9.88 -10.05
CA ILE A 93 -4.08 9.95 -11.09
C ILE A 93 -3.71 8.97 -12.19
N ASN A 94 -4.57 8.00 -12.49
CA ASN A 94 -4.40 7.09 -13.63
C ASN A 94 -5.61 7.21 -14.54
N LEU A 95 -5.33 7.33 -15.84
CA LEU A 95 -6.38 7.38 -16.84
C LEU A 95 -7.09 6.01 -16.90
N GLY A 96 -8.41 6.03 -16.77
CA GLY A 96 -9.25 4.83 -16.84
C GLY A 96 -9.43 4.07 -15.52
N GLU A 97 -8.89 4.56 -14.39
CA GLU A 97 -9.14 3.97 -13.07
C GLU A 97 -10.65 3.99 -12.75
N GLY A 98 -11.21 2.83 -12.43
CA GLY A 98 -12.65 2.67 -12.14
C GLY A 98 -13.57 2.56 -13.37
N LEU A 99 -13.04 2.59 -14.59
CA LEU A 99 -13.84 2.36 -15.80
C LEU A 99 -13.90 0.86 -16.13
N ALA A 100 -15.11 0.32 -16.31
CA ALA A 100 -15.29 -1.00 -16.89
C ALA A 100 -14.77 -0.98 -18.34
N LYS A 101 -13.84 -1.88 -18.66
CA LYS A 101 -13.31 -2.02 -20.02
C LYS A 101 -14.46 -2.43 -20.92
N LYS A 102 -14.82 -1.61 -21.91
CA LYS A 102 -15.73 -2.04 -22.98
C LYS A 102 -15.01 -3.14 -23.76
N GLU A 103 -15.51 -4.36 -23.68
CA GLU A 103 -15.16 -5.41 -24.64
C GLU A 103 -15.78 -5.00 -25.97
N ALA A 104 -14.95 -4.53 -26.90
CA ALA A 104 -15.35 -4.35 -28.28
C ALA A 104 -15.11 -5.68 -28.99
N ASP A 105 -16.19 -6.39 -29.32
CA ASP A 105 -16.12 -7.53 -30.22
C ASP A 105 -15.95 -7.00 -31.66
N PHE A 106 -14.68 -6.88 -32.07
CA PHE A 106 -14.31 -6.38 -33.39
C PHE A 106 -14.74 -7.33 -34.52
N ALA A 107 -15.12 -8.59 -34.23
CA ALA A 107 -15.52 -9.56 -35.24
C ALA A 107 -16.94 -9.30 -35.78
N ALA A 108 -17.85 -8.77 -34.97
CA ALA A 108 -19.24 -8.50 -35.36
C ALA A 108 -19.40 -7.30 -36.33
N GLY A 109 -18.33 -6.51 -36.55
CA GLY A 109 -18.35 -5.33 -37.43
C GLY A 109 -18.04 -5.62 -38.90
N VAL A 110 -17.55 -6.81 -39.25
CA VAL A 110 -17.06 -7.12 -40.61
C VAL A 110 -18.16 -7.71 -41.51
N GLU A 111 -19.28 -8.18 -40.93
CA GLU A 111 -20.40 -8.79 -41.68
C GLU A 111 -21.43 -7.78 -42.21
N LYS A 112 -21.22 -6.48 -41.99
CA LYS A 112 -22.06 -5.41 -42.52
C LYS A 112 -21.24 -4.41 -43.35
N GLU A 113 -20.64 -4.91 -44.43
CA GLU A 113 -20.27 -4.09 -45.60
C GLU A 113 -20.38 -4.90 -46.89
#